data_AF-A0A6P1ZGJ5-F1
#
_entry.id   AF-A0A6P1ZGJ5-F1
#
_cell.length_a   1.000
_cell.length_b   1.000
_cell.length_c   1.000
_cell.angle_alpha   90.00
_cell.angle_beta   90.00
_cell.angle_gamma   90.00
#
_symmetry.space_group_name_H-M   'P 1'
#
loop_
_entity.id
_entity.type
_entity.pdbx_description
1 polymer ?
#
loop_
_entity_poly.entity_id
_entity_poly.type
_entity_poly.pdbx_seq_one_letter_code
_entity_poly.pdbx_strand_id
1 'polypeptide(L)'
;MVKEDLIQLIHDEVGFESKKQAADVLDAITDSITEALAAGDHVALRNFGTFEVRPMAAKKGRNPQTGDPIIIPEHSRPAFSPGKEFSERIRTSDSWNWKRISREIHKMRSSLEKTKSEMDIRSTESREYYSKKIAGYTQSYNELMGKLEGYAHAGGGALREIKGGLQRALEEVTDAFRRAAGKF
;
A
#
# COMPACT_ATOMS: atom_id res chain seq x y z
N MET A 1 -19.71 4.69 1.18
CA MET A 1 -20.45 3.54 1.74
C MET A 1 -21.15 4.03 3.00
N VAL A 2 -22.47 3.85 3.06
CA VAL A 2 -23.33 4.18 4.21
C VAL A 2 -23.84 2.89 4.87
N LYS A 3 -24.58 2.99 5.99
CA LYS A 3 -25.10 1.81 6.73
C LYS A 3 -25.93 0.87 5.82
N GLU A 4 -26.77 1.43 4.95
CA GLU A 4 -27.61 0.65 4.03
C GLU A 4 -26.78 -0.19 3.06
N ASP A 5 -25.67 0.36 2.55
CA ASP A 5 -24.76 -0.38 1.67
C ASP A 5 -24.12 -1.57 2.41
N LEU A 6 -23.77 -1.41 3.69
CA LEU A 6 -23.24 -2.49 4.53
C LEU A 6 -24.28 -3.59 4.77
N ILE A 7 -25.53 -3.23 5.03
CA ILE A 7 -26.62 -4.18 5.22
C ILE A 7 -26.82 -5.02 3.95
N GLN A 8 -26.81 -4.37 2.79
CA GLN A 8 -26.91 -5.05 1.50
C GLN A 8 -25.77 -6.04 1.30
N LEU A 9 -24.52 -5.63 1.54
CA LEU A 9 -23.36 -6.51 1.41
C LEU A 9 -23.43 -7.70 2.37
N ILE A 10 -23.81 -7.47 3.64
CA ILE A 10 -23.95 -8.55 4.63
C ILE A 10 -25.04 -9.54 4.21
N HIS A 11 -26.19 -9.04 3.72
CA HIS A 11 -27.26 -9.88 3.19
C HIS A 11 -26.77 -10.77 2.04
N ASP A 12 -26.07 -10.19 1.07
CA ASP A 12 -25.62 -10.89 -0.13
C ASP A 12 -24.50 -11.91 0.16
N GLU A 13 -23.55 -11.56 1.04
CA GLU A 13 -22.40 -12.41 1.39
C GLU A 13 -22.79 -13.56 2.34
N VAL A 14 -23.65 -13.29 3.32
CA VAL A 14 -24.06 -14.29 4.33
C VAL A 14 -25.26 -15.11 3.84
N GLY A 15 -26.04 -14.60 2.89
CA GLY A 15 -27.21 -15.27 2.34
C GLY A 15 -28.42 -15.25 3.29
N PHE A 16 -28.60 -14.16 4.04
CA PHE A 16 -29.78 -14.00 4.89
C PHE A 16 -31.08 -14.00 4.07
N GLU A 17 -32.18 -14.50 4.65
CA GLU A 17 -33.47 -14.54 3.95
C GLU A 17 -34.06 -13.13 3.73
N SER A 18 -33.62 -12.15 4.52
CA SER A 18 -34.04 -10.77 4.37
C SER A 18 -32.96 -9.77 4.80
N LYS A 19 -32.98 -8.57 4.20
CA LYS A 19 -32.13 -7.45 4.63
C LYS A 19 -32.35 -7.04 6.08
N LYS A 20 -33.55 -7.28 6.61
CA LYS A 20 -33.87 -7.00 8.02
C LYS A 20 -32.99 -7.85 8.95
N GLN A 21 -32.82 -9.13 8.66
CA GLN A 21 -31.92 -9.99 9.45
C GLN A 21 -30.47 -9.49 9.41
N ALA A 22 -29.99 -9.05 8.24
CA ALA A 22 -28.66 -8.45 8.12
C ALA A 22 -28.53 -7.14 8.94
N ALA A 23 -29.57 -6.31 8.97
CA ALA A 23 -29.63 -5.11 9.78
C ALA A 23 -29.61 -5.43 11.28
N ASP A 24 -30.45 -6.39 11.72
CA ASP A 24 -30.53 -6.83 13.11
C ASP A 24 -29.16 -7.35 13.61
N VAL A 25 -28.43 -8.08 12.76
CA VAL A 25 -27.06 -8.56 13.07
C VAL A 25 -26.07 -7.40 13.19
N LEU A 26 -26.10 -6.45 12.26
CA LEU A 26 -25.21 -5.28 12.32
C LEU A 26 -25.46 -4.46 13.58
N ASP A 27 -26.74 -4.25 13.93
CA ASP A 27 -27.14 -3.51 15.13
C ASP A 27 -26.71 -4.23 16.40
N ALA A 28 -26.93 -5.55 16.48
CA ALA A 28 -26.47 -6.36 17.60
C ALA A 28 -24.95 -6.28 17.81
N ILE A 29 -24.16 -6.24 16.73
CA ILE A 29 -22.70 -6.07 16.81
C ILE A 29 -22.34 -4.70 17.38
N THR A 30 -22.94 -3.62 16.87
CA THR A 30 -22.63 -2.26 17.34
C THR A 30 -23.08 -2.02 18.77
N ASP A 31 -24.21 -2.60 19.17
CA ASP A 31 -24.73 -2.51 20.53
C ASP A 31 -23.84 -3.29 21.49
N SER A 32 -23.46 -4.52 21.16
CA SER A 32 -22.56 -5.34 21.97
C SER A 32 -21.20 -4.67 22.20
N ILE A 33 -20.63 -4.02 21.17
CA ILE A 33 -19.39 -3.25 21.31
C ILE A 33 -19.61 -2.07 22.27
N THR A 34 -20.72 -1.36 22.11
CA THR A 34 -21.04 -0.18 22.94
C THR A 34 -21.23 -0.55 24.40
N GLU A 35 -21.96 -1.62 24.70
CA GLU A 35 -22.20 -2.12 26.05
C GLU A 35 -20.89 -2.57 26.71
N ALA A 36 -20.04 -3.31 25.99
CA ALA A 36 -18.73 -3.73 26.50
C ALA A 36 -17.84 -2.52 26.85
N LEU A 37 -17.77 -1.52 25.97
CA LEU A 37 -16.99 -0.30 26.25
C LEU A 37 -17.58 0.50 27.42
N ALA A 38 -18.91 0.56 27.57
CA ALA A 38 -19.56 1.22 28.69
C ALA A 38 -19.25 0.54 30.03
N ALA A 39 -19.06 -0.78 30.03
CA ALA A 39 -18.61 -1.55 31.19
C ALA A 39 -17.11 -1.37 31.51
N GLY A 40 -16.35 -0.71 30.64
CA GLY A 40 -14.89 -0.56 30.77
C GLY A 40 -14.09 -1.72 30.19
N ASP A 41 -14.75 -2.66 29.51
CA ASP A 41 -14.10 -3.74 28.78
C ASP A 41 -13.53 -3.24 27.44
N HIS A 42 -12.80 -4.13 26.76
CA HIS A 42 -12.32 -3.91 25.40
C HIS A 42 -12.78 -5.06 24.50
N VAL A 43 -13.07 -4.74 23.24
CA VAL A 43 -13.51 -5.72 22.24
C VAL A 43 -12.43 -5.86 21.18
N ALA A 44 -11.77 -7.02 21.15
CA ALA A 44 -10.77 -7.35 20.15
C ALA A 44 -11.38 -8.21 19.03
N LEU A 45 -11.48 -7.65 17.83
CA LEU A 45 -11.85 -8.38 16.63
C LEU A 45 -10.58 -8.84 15.91
N ARG A 46 -10.29 -10.14 15.94
CA ARG A 46 -9.10 -10.73 15.33
C ARG A 46 -9.00 -10.32 13.86
N ASN A 47 -7.79 -9.97 13.42
CA ASN A 47 -7.46 -9.50 12.07
C ASN A 47 -8.07 -8.15 11.66
N PHE A 48 -8.92 -7.54 12.50
CA PHE A 48 -9.53 -6.24 12.24
C PHE A 48 -8.97 -5.14 13.14
N GLY A 49 -9.12 -5.28 14.45
CA GLY A 49 -8.63 -4.29 15.42
C GLY A 49 -9.31 -4.41 16.78
N THR A 50 -9.00 -3.46 17.65
CA THR A 50 -9.48 -3.44 19.04
C THR A 50 -10.23 -2.14 19.33
N PHE A 51 -11.43 -2.27 19.88
CA PHE A 51 -12.17 -1.18 20.48
C PHE A 51 -11.89 -1.13 21.98
N GLU A 52 -11.56 0.04 22.49
CA GLU A 52 -11.23 0.22 23.91
C GLU A 52 -11.61 1.63 24.38
N VAL A 53 -11.76 1.80 25.70
CA VAL A 53 -11.89 3.11 26.32
C VAL A 53 -10.52 3.61 26.75
N ARG A 54 -10.13 4.81 26.31
CA ARG A 54 -8.86 5.44 26.69
C ARG A 54 -9.10 6.63 27.63
N PRO A 55 -8.37 6.71 28.76
CA PRO A 55 -8.40 7.90 29.60
C PRO A 55 -7.73 9.08 28.88
N MET A 56 -8.30 10.26 29.04
CA MET A 56 -7.77 11.53 28.58
C MET A 56 -7.51 12.43 29.78
N ALA A 57 -6.26 12.87 29.92
CA ALA A 57 -5.88 13.83 30.95
C ALA A 57 -6.51 15.21 30.69
N ALA A 58 -6.78 15.93 31.78
CA ALA A 58 -7.23 17.30 31.71
C ALA A 58 -6.23 18.17 30.92
N LYS A 59 -6.74 19.04 30.06
CA LYS A 59 -5.90 19.91 29.22
C LYS A 59 -6.55 21.27 28.99
N LYS A 60 -5.70 22.28 28.73
CA LYS A 60 -6.17 23.60 28.31
C LYS A 60 -6.60 23.54 26.84
N GLY A 61 -7.82 24.00 26.56
CA GLY A 61 -8.39 24.17 25.24
C GLY A 61 -8.81 25.62 25.00
N ARG A 62 -9.55 25.85 23.91
CA ARG A 62 -10.17 27.14 23.61
C ARG A 62 -11.63 26.94 23.24
N ASN A 63 -12.48 27.86 23.64
CA ASN A 63 -13.87 27.90 23.18
C ASN A 63 -13.89 28.19 21.67
N PRO A 64 -14.47 27.32 20.82
CA PRO A 64 -14.51 27.55 19.37
C PRO A 64 -15.27 28.82 18.96
N GLN A 65 -16.23 29.27 19.77
CA GLN A 65 -17.07 30.43 19.48
C GLN A 65 -16.44 31.75 19.94
N THR A 66 -15.78 31.77 21.10
CA THR A 66 -15.24 33.01 21.70
C THR A 66 -13.72 33.10 21.68
N GLY A 67 -13.01 31.99 21.51
CA GLY A 67 -11.54 31.91 21.57
C GLY A 67 -10.95 31.87 22.98
N ASP A 68 -11.77 32.04 24.01
CA ASP A 68 -11.32 32.10 25.40
C ASP A 68 -10.71 30.77 25.86
N PRO A 69 -9.68 30.82 26.74
CA PRO A 69 -9.09 29.61 27.31
C PRO A 69 -10.11 28.88 28.20
N ILE A 70 -10.28 27.58 27.96
CA ILE A 70 -11.12 26.69 28.78
C ILE A 70 -10.30 25.51 29.29
N ILE A 71 -10.70 24.95 30.44
CA ILE A 71 -10.14 23.70 30.94
C ILE A 71 -11.08 22.57 30.50
N ILE A 72 -10.54 21.62 29.74
CA ILE A 72 -11.24 20.39 29.40
C ILE A 72 -10.89 19.40 30.51
N PRO A 73 -11.87 18.93 31.30
CA PRO A 73 -11.62 18.01 32.40
C PRO A 73 -11.14 16.66 31.90
N GLU A 74 -10.58 15.87 32.82
CA GLU A 74 -10.29 14.47 32.54
C GLU A 74 -11.57 13.72 32.19
N HIS A 75 -11.49 12.84 31.21
CA HIS A 75 -12.62 12.03 30.75
C HIS A 75 -12.13 10.80 30.03
N SER A 76 -13.04 9.87 29.77
CA SER A 76 -12.79 8.69 28.96
C SER A 76 -13.35 8.88 27.56
N ARG A 77 -12.67 8.34 26.55
CA ARG A 77 -13.17 8.34 25.16
C ARG A 77 -13.05 6.95 24.53
N PRO A 78 -14.01 6.55 23.67
CA PRO A 78 -13.83 5.36 22.86
C PRO A 78 -12.67 5.57 21.87
N ALA A 79 -11.93 4.50 21.62
CA ALA A 79 -10.85 4.47 20.65
C ALA A 79 -10.90 3.14 19.90
N PHE A 80 -10.49 3.20 18.62
CA PHE A 80 -10.27 2.02 17.80
C PHE A 80 -8.79 1.95 17.41
N SER A 81 -8.17 0.82 17.70
CA SER A 81 -6.79 0.50 17.32
C SER A 81 -6.82 -0.49 16.15
N PRO A 82 -6.43 -0.09 14.93
CA PRO A 82 -6.44 -0.98 13.79
C PRO A 82 -5.42 -2.11 13.98
N GLY A 83 -5.83 -3.35 13.68
CA GLY A 83 -4.95 -4.51 13.68
C GLY A 83 -3.88 -4.41 12.58
N LYS A 84 -2.82 -5.23 12.72
CA LYS A 84 -1.74 -5.28 11.72
C LYS A 84 -2.26 -5.63 10.33
N GLU A 85 -3.06 -6.69 10.23
CA GLU A 85 -3.58 -7.18 8.94
C GLU A 85 -4.52 -6.15 8.29
N PHE A 86 -5.45 -5.58 9.04
CA PHE A 86 -6.30 -4.49 8.55
C PHE A 86 -5.45 -3.31 8.05
N SER A 87 -4.46 -2.88 8.84
CA SER A 87 -3.55 -1.80 8.43
C SER A 87 -2.76 -2.13 7.17
N GLU A 88 -2.30 -3.37 7.01
CA GLU A 88 -1.58 -3.83 5.81
C GLU A 88 -2.48 -3.85 4.57
N ARG A 89 -3.73 -4.32 4.71
CA ARG A 89 -4.73 -4.31 3.63
C ARG A 89 -5.07 -2.90 3.17
N ILE A 90 -5.13 -1.91 4.07
CA ILE A 90 -5.43 -0.50 3.74
C ILE A 90 -4.19 0.30 3.31
N ARG A 91 -2.99 -0.06 3.79
CA ARG A 91 -1.70 0.54 3.38
C ARG A 91 -1.36 0.33 1.91
N THR A 92 -2.18 -0.43 1.18
CA THR A 92 -2.22 -0.48 -0.28
C THR A 92 -2.68 0.83 -0.93
N SER A 93 -2.90 1.92 -0.19
CA SER A 93 -3.17 3.24 -0.78
C SER A 93 -2.00 3.74 -1.64
N ASP A 94 -2.33 4.12 -2.87
CA ASP A 94 -1.45 4.27 -4.03
C ASP A 94 -0.20 5.15 -3.81
N SER A 95 -0.24 6.08 -2.84
CA SER A 95 0.86 7.02 -2.60
C SER A 95 2.11 6.36 -2.01
N TRP A 96 1.96 5.35 -1.13
CA TRP A 96 3.10 4.70 -0.48
C TRP A 96 3.74 3.66 -1.38
N ASN A 97 2.94 2.93 -2.17
CA ASN A 97 3.47 2.00 -3.15
C ASN A 97 4.14 2.75 -4.32
N TRP A 98 3.58 3.87 -4.79
CA TRP A 98 4.23 4.70 -5.80
C TRP A 98 5.63 5.18 -5.39
N LYS A 99 5.81 5.64 -4.16
CA LYS A 99 7.14 6.03 -3.64
C LYS A 99 8.13 4.86 -3.59
N ARG A 100 7.65 3.64 -3.40
CA ARG A 100 8.48 2.43 -3.41
C ARG A 100 8.85 2.04 -4.83
N ILE A 101 7.85 1.93 -5.72
CA ILE A 101 8.03 1.60 -7.14
C ILE A 101 8.94 2.64 -7.81
N SER A 102 8.74 3.93 -7.54
CA SER A 102 9.61 5.02 -8.04
C SER A 102 11.08 4.84 -7.62
N ARG A 103 11.34 4.46 -6.36
CA ARG A 103 12.69 4.13 -5.88
C ARG A 103 13.26 2.89 -6.58
N GLU A 104 12.47 1.85 -6.80
CA GLU A 104 12.90 0.65 -7.52
C GLU A 104 13.24 0.96 -8.98
N ILE A 105 12.42 1.77 -9.66
CA ILE A 105 12.70 2.28 -11.02
C ILE A 105 14.01 3.07 -11.06
N HIS A 106 14.21 3.98 -10.11
CA HIS A 106 15.43 4.79 -10.05
C HIS A 106 16.69 3.92 -9.84
N LYS A 107 16.62 2.96 -8.89
CA LYS A 107 17.69 1.99 -8.65
C LYS A 107 18.00 1.14 -9.88
N MET A 108 16.97 0.69 -10.58
CA MET A 108 17.13 -0.11 -11.80
C MET A 108 17.80 0.71 -12.91
N ARG A 109 17.33 1.93 -13.17
CA ARG A 109 17.98 2.83 -14.15
C ARG A 109 19.45 3.08 -13.81
N SER A 110 19.76 3.39 -12.56
CA SER A 110 21.14 3.58 -12.11
C SER A 110 21.99 2.32 -12.31
N SER A 111 21.43 1.14 -12.05
CA SER A 111 22.13 -0.14 -12.23
C SER A 111 22.39 -0.48 -13.70
N LEU A 112 21.42 -0.18 -14.57
CA LEU A 112 21.54 -0.33 -16.02
C LEU A 112 22.63 0.60 -16.56
N GLU A 113 22.59 1.89 -16.20
CA GLU A 113 23.57 2.88 -16.65
C GLU A 113 24.99 2.54 -16.16
N LYS A 114 25.12 2.16 -14.88
CA LYS A 114 26.38 1.70 -14.33
C LYS A 114 26.92 0.48 -15.07
N THR A 115 26.07 -0.52 -15.34
CA THR A 115 26.48 -1.70 -16.09
C THR A 115 26.90 -1.34 -17.51
N LYS A 116 26.16 -0.46 -18.20
CA LYS A 116 26.53 0.03 -19.52
C LYS A 116 27.93 0.65 -19.53
N SER A 117 28.24 1.49 -18.54
CA SER A 117 29.52 2.19 -18.44
C SER A 117 30.69 1.28 -18.04
N GLU A 118 30.45 0.27 -17.20
CA GLU A 118 31.50 -0.63 -16.69
C GLU A 118 31.70 -1.87 -17.57
N MET A 119 30.84 -2.09 -18.56
CA MET A 119 30.84 -3.29 -19.38
C MET A 119 32.11 -3.44 -20.19
N ASP A 120 32.87 -4.49 -19.87
CA ASP A 120 34.08 -4.90 -20.58
C ASP A 120 34.01 -6.40 -20.89
N ILE A 121 33.91 -6.75 -22.18
CA ILE A 121 33.68 -8.12 -22.65
C ILE A 121 34.93 -8.65 -23.35
N ARG A 122 36.08 -8.60 -22.67
CA ARG A 122 37.35 -9.09 -23.21
C ARG A 122 37.63 -10.57 -22.92
N SER A 123 36.86 -11.18 -22.03
CA SER A 123 36.98 -12.61 -21.67
C SER A 123 35.65 -13.33 -21.73
N THR A 124 35.72 -14.66 -21.83
CA THR A 124 34.56 -15.55 -21.81
C THR A 124 33.82 -15.47 -20.47
N GLU A 125 34.53 -15.37 -19.34
CA GLU A 125 33.88 -15.23 -18.02
C GLU A 125 33.14 -13.90 -17.90
N SER A 126 33.73 -12.80 -18.37
CA SER A 126 33.07 -11.49 -18.37
C SER A 126 31.82 -11.49 -19.25
N ARG A 127 31.87 -12.18 -20.41
CA ARG A 127 30.71 -12.36 -21.30
C ARG A 127 29.58 -13.10 -20.61
N GLU A 128 29.88 -14.20 -19.93
CA GLU A 128 28.88 -14.97 -19.19
C GLU A 128 28.32 -14.17 -18.01
N TYR A 129 29.17 -13.43 -17.28
CA TYR A 129 28.76 -12.55 -16.18
C TYR A 129 27.75 -11.49 -16.66
N TYR A 130 28.09 -10.72 -17.69
CA TYR A 130 27.20 -9.66 -18.19
C TYR A 130 25.93 -10.23 -18.82
N SER A 131 26.00 -11.39 -19.48
CA SER A 131 24.82 -12.09 -19.99
C SER A 131 23.82 -12.44 -18.88
N LYS A 132 24.29 -13.07 -17.78
CA LYS A 132 23.46 -13.38 -16.60
C LYS A 132 22.90 -12.12 -15.96
N LYS A 133 23.71 -11.07 -15.85
CA LYS A 133 23.29 -9.78 -15.26
C LYS A 133 22.15 -9.12 -16.06
N ILE A 134 22.25 -9.12 -17.39
CA ILE A 134 21.21 -8.58 -18.29
C ILE A 134 19.92 -9.41 -18.22
N ALA A 135 20.02 -10.74 -18.13
CA ALA A 135 18.86 -11.60 -17.90
C ALA A 135 18.16 -11.25 -16.57
N GLY A 136 18.95 -11.02 -15.51
CA GLY A 136 18.43 -10.56 -14.21
C GLY A 136 17.72 -9.20 -14.29
N TYR A 137 18.25 -8.25 -15.07
CA TYR A 137 17.56 -6.99 -15.33
C TYR A 137 16.25 -7.17 -16.08
N THR A 138 16.19 -8.08 -17.06
CA THR A 138 14.96 -8.39 -17.78
C THR A 138 13.88 -8.95 -16.85
N GLN A 139 14.26 -9.84 -15.92
CA GLN A 139 13.34 -10.36 -14.92
C GLN A 139 12.84 -9.25 -13.97
N SER A 140 13.74 -8.40 -13.48
CA SER A 140 13.39 -7.26 -12.60
C SER A 140 12.48 -6.25 -13.31
N TYR A 141 12.69 -6.01 -14.61
CA TYR A 141 11.82 -5.17 -15.44
C TYR A 141 10.40 -5.74 -15.47
N ASN A 142 10.25 -7.04 -15.78
CA ASN A 142 8.95 -7.68 -15.88
C ASN A 142 8.18 -7.65 -14.54
N GLU A 143 8.88 -7.89 -13.42
CA GLU A 143 8.28 -7.80 -12.09
C GLU A 143 7.80 -6.36 -11.78
N LEU A 144 8.60 -5.34 -12.12
CA LEU A 144 8.22 -3.95 -11.96
C LEU A 144 7.04 -3.55 -12.85
N MET A 145 6.98 -4.05 -14.08
CA MET A 145 5.85 -3.79 -14.97
C MET A 145 4.57 -4.44 -14.46
N GLY A 146 4.63 -5.67 -13.94
CA GLY A 146 3.46 -6.31 -13.31
C GLY A 146 2.96 -5.53 -12.08
N LYS A 147 3.89 -5.02 -11.24
CA LYS A 147 3.52 -4.11 -10.13
C LYS A 147 2.85 -2.84 -10.64
N LEU A 148 3.34 -2.25 -11.73
CA LEU A 148 2.84 -1.01 -12.33
C LEU A 148 1.48 -1.17 -13.04
N GLU A 149 1.17 -2.34 -13.59
CA GLU A 149 -0.13 -2.58 -14.24
C GLU A 149 -1.31 -2.45 -13.25
N GLY A 150 -1.09 -2.79 -11.98
CA GLY A 150 -2.04 -2.52 -10.89
C GLY A 150 -2.29 -1.02 -10.60
N TYR A 151 -1.47 -0.12 -11.16
CA TYR A 151 -1.56 1.34 -10.99
C TYR A 151 -2.23 2.07 -12.17
N ALA A 152 -2.70 1.34 -13.19
CA ALA A 152 -3.22 1.92 -14.44
C ALA A 152 -4.41 2.88 -14.26
N HIS A 153 -5.05 2.89 -13.09
CA HIS A 153 -6.12 3.84 -12.75
C HIS A 153 -5.63 5.28 -12.50
N ALA A 154 -4.33 5.50 -12.26
CA ALA A 154 -3.73 6.80 -11.98
C ALA A 154 -2.94 7.35 -13.19
N GLY A 155 -3.62 7.99 -14.13
CA GLY A 155 -3.00 8.87 -15.14
C GLY A 155 -2.05 8.17 -16.13
N GLY A 156 -2.61 7.56 -17.17
CA GLY A 156 -1.86 6.74 -18.15
C GLY A 156 -0.74 7.43 -18.94
N GLY A 157 -0.59 8.76 -18.88
CA GLY A 157 0.49 9.49 -19.55
C GLY A 157 1.86 9.25 -18.90
N ALA A 158 1.99 9.52 -17.61
CA ALA A 158 3.25 9.39 -16.87
C ALA A 158 3.73 7.94 -16.79
N LEU A 159 2.80 6.99 -16.65
CA LEU A 159 3.11 5.57 -16.61
C LEU A 159 3.70 5.05 -17.94
N ARG A 160 3.16 5.51 -19.08
CA ARG A 160 3.71 5.19 -20.41
C ARG A 160 5.12 5.73 -20.58
N GLU A 161 5.39 6.95 -20.14
CA GLU A 161 6.71 7.58 -20.25
C GLU A 161 7.76 6.86 -19.40
N ILE A 162 7.40 6.48 -18.17
CA ILE A 162 8.26 5.72 -17.27
C ILE A 162 8.57 4.33 -17.83
N LYS A 163 7.54 3.61 -18.29
CA LYS A 163 7.67 2.29 -18.93
C LYS A 163 8.59 2.36 -20.15
N GLY A 164 8.33 3.31 -21.06
CA GLY A 164 9.15 3.51 -22.25
C GLY A 164 10.59 3.89 -21.93
N GLY A 165 10.81 4.78 -20.97
CA GLY A 165 12.16 5.19 -20.58
C GLY A 165 12.98 4.07 -19.93
N LEU A 166 12.35 3.21 -19.11
CA LEU A 166 13.03 2.06 -18.53
C LEU A 166 13.32 0.97 -19.56
N GLN A 167 12.38 0.74 -20.48
CA GLN A 167 12.57 -0.20 -21.59
C GLN A 167 13.74 0.22 -22.49
N ARG A 168 13.80 1.49 -22.89
CA ARG A 168 14.94 2.02 -23.68
C ARG A 168 16.28 1.81 -22.99
N ALA A 169 16.36 2.06 -21.69
CA ALA A 169 17.60 1.84 -20.93
C ALA A 169 18.03 0.36 -20.93
N LEU A 170 17.06 -0.58 -20.83
CA LEU A 170 17.34 -2.02 -20.90
C LEU A 170 17.80 -2.43 -22.32
N GLU A 171 17.16 -1.89 -23.36
CA GLU A 171 17.52 -2.13 -24.75
C GLU A 171 18.94 -1.61 -25.04
N GLU A 172 19.29 -0.41 -24.57
CA GLU A 172 20.62 0.17 -24.74
C GLU A 172 21.74 -0.68 -24.14
N VAL A 173 21.54 -1.23 -22.93
CA VAL A 173 22.50 -2.15 -22.29
C VAL A 173 22.62 -3.44 -23.08
N THR A 174 21.48 -4.01 -23.49
CA THR A 174 21.43 -5.25 -24.26
C THR A 174 22.14 -5.11 -25.61
N ASP A 175 21.93 -3.99 -26.30
CA ASP A 175 22.57 -3.70 -27.57
C ASP A 175 24.06 -3.40 -27.43
N ALA A 176 24.45 -2.69 -26.37
CA ALA A 176 25.87 -2.47 -26.06
C ALA A 176 26.57 -3.82 -25.80
N PHE A 177 25.92 -4.75 -25.10
CA PHE A 177 26.42 -6.10 -24.90
C PHE A 177 26.57 -6.86 -26.23
N ARG A 178 25.54 -6.85 -27.08
CA ARG A 178 25.59 -7.50 -28.41
C ARG A 178 26.72 -6.93 -29.27
N ARG A 179 26.88 -5.61 -29.32
CA ARG A 179 27.96 -4.95 -30.08
C ARG A 179 29.34 -5.31 -29.57
N ALA A 180 29.53 -5.40 -28.27
CA ALA A 180 30.81 -5.80 -27.69
C ALA A 180 31.08 -7.30 -27.89
N ALA A 181 30.05 -8.14 -27.80
CA ALA A 181 30.14 -9.59 -27.96
C ALA A 181 30.32 -10.07 -29.41
N GLY A 182 29.89 -9.28 -30.41
CA GLY A 182 30.05 -9.58 -31.83
C GLY A 182 31.35 -9.07 -32.46
N LYS A 183 32.21 -8.39 -31.68
CA LYS A 183 33.57 -7.98 -32.10
C LYS A 183 34.64 -9.06 -31.85
N PHE A 184 34.22 -10.20 -31.32
CA PHE A 184 35.00 -11.43 -31.10
C PHE A 184 34.28 -12.57 -31.81
#